data_AF-A0A7W6RNN9-F1
#
_entry.id   AF-A0A7W6RNN9-F1
#
_cell.length_a   1.000
_cell.length_b   1.000
_cell.length_c   1.000
_cell.angle_alpha   90.00
_cell.angle_beta   90.00
_cell.angle_gamma   90.00
#
_symmetry.space_group_name_H-M   'P 1'
#
loop_
_entity.id
_entity.type
_entity.pdbx_description
1 polymer ?
#
loop_
_entity_poly.entity_id
_entity_poly.type
_entity_poly.pdbx_seq_one_letter_code
_entity_poly.pdbx_strand_id
1 'polypeptide(L)' 'MNPAILTAAHRSLRFGTKLRVTNRNNGRSVIVRVNDRGPFIRGRVLDLSRAAAQNIGMVRSGTAKVCYEVVTAS' A
#
# COMPACT_ATOMS: atom_id res chain seq x y z
N MET A 1 -7.01 -9.90 3.07
CA MET A 1 -7.09 -8.90 1.96
C MET A 1 -7.65 -9.51 0.68
N ASN A 2 -8.50 -8.81 -0.09
CA ASN A 2 -8.91 -9.23 -1.46
C ASN A 2 -7.92 -8.65 -2.51
N PRO A 3 -7.30 -9.47 -3.38
CA PRO A 3 -6.27 -9.02 -4.32
C PRO A 3 -6.76 -8.07 -5.42
N ALA A 4 -8.06 -8.07 -5.74
CA ALA A 4 -8.64 -7.29 -6.84
C ALA A 4 -9.02 -5.85 -6.47
N ILE A 5 -9.03 -5.50 -5.18
CA ILE A 5 -9.44 -4.16 -4.71
C ILE A 5 -8.24 -3.38 -4.15
N LEU A 6 -8.31 -2.05 -4.17
CA LEU A 6 -7.22 -1.16 -3.73
C LEU A 6 -7.12 -1.10 -2.20
N THR A 7 -6.33 -2.02 -1.63
CA THR A 7 -6.21 -2.17 -0.18
C THR A 7 -4.77 -2.45 0.24
N ALA A 8 -4.49 -2.25 1.53
CA ALA A 8 -3.18 -2.49 2.13
C ALA A 8 -3.30 -3.15 3.52
N ALA A 9 -2.28 -3.93 3.88
CA ALA A 9 -2.04 -4.35 5.24
C ALA A 9 -1.07 -3.36 5.92
N HIS A 10 -1.38 -2.96 7.15
CA HIS A 10 -0.52 -2.10 7.95
C HIS A 10 -0.50 -2.55 9.42
N ARG A 11 0.64 -2.39 10.10
CA ARG A 11 0.86 -2.90 11.47
C ARG A 11 -0.08 -2.28 12.49
N SER A 12 -0.19 -0.95 12.50
CA SER A 12 -0.87 -0.21 13.57
C SER A 12 -2.00 0.74 13.12
N LEU A 13 -1.96 1.30 11.91
CA LEU A 13 -3.03 2.16 11.39
C LEU A 13 -4.42 1.52 11.52
N ARG A 14 -5.41 2.36 11.82
CA ARG A 14 -6.81 1.94 11.96
C ARG A 14 -7.30 1.34 10.64
N PHE A 15 -8.14 0.31 10.72
CA PHE A 15 -8.86 -0.14 9.54
C PHE A 15 -9.74 0.99 9.02
N GLY A 16 -9.81 1.12 7.70
CA GLY A 16 -10.49 2.24 7.04
C GLY A 16 -9.59 3.43 6.72
N THR A 17 -8.41 3.57 7.34
CA THR A 17 -7.44 4.62 6.98
C THR A 17 -7.12 4.54 5.48
N LYS A 18 -7.25 5.68 4.78
CA LYS A 18 -6.86 5.81 3.38
C LYS A 18 -5.42 6.31 3.31
N LEU A 19 -4.62 5.67 2.47
CA LEU A 19 -3.23 6.03 2.23
C LEU A 19 -3.02 6.36 0.76
N ARG A 20 -2.36 7.47 0.44
CA ARG A 20 -1.72 7.64 -0.87
C ARG A 20 -0.34 6.99 -0.79
N VAL A 21 -0.11 5.96 -1.60
CA VAL A 21 1.15 5.20 -1.65
C VAL A 21 1.85 5.50 -2.96
N THR A 22 3.11 5.94 -2.89
CA THR A 22 3.91 6.30 -4.06
C THR A 22 5.12 5.39 -4.18
N ASN A 23 5.31 4.78 -5.34
CA ASN A 23 6.52 4.01 -5.67
C ASN A 23 7.65 4.98 -6.03
N ARG A 24 8.72 4.99 -5.24
CA ARG A 24 9.86 5.90 -5.43
C ARG A 24 10.67 5.62 -6.68
N ASN A 25 10.56 4.42 -7.25
CA ASN A 25 11.31 4.05 -8.45
C ASN A 25 10.73 4.66 -9.73
N ASN A 26 9.44 5.00 -9.76
CA ASN A 26 8.77 5.47 -10.97
C ASN A 26 7.78 6.63 -10.76
N GLY A 27 7.60 7.11 -9.52
CA GLY A 27 6.71 8.22 -9.19
C GLY A 27 5.21 7.89 -9.24
N ARG A 28 4.81 6.67 -9.62
CA ARG A 28 3.39 6.28 -9.70
C ARG A 28 2.81 6.14 -8.29
N SER A 29 1.56 6.59 -8.13
CA SER A 29 0.87 6.53 -6.85
C SER A 29 -0.54 5.94 -6.95
N VAL A 30 -1.05 5.45 -5.84
CA VAL A 30 -2.41 4.90 -5.71
C VAL A 30 -2.96 5.17 -4.32
N ILE A 31 -4.27 5.43 -4.22
CA ILE A 31 -4.96 5.49 -2.93
C ILE A 31 -5.47 4.09 -2.57
N VAL A 32 -5.13 3.62 -1.37
CA VAL A 32 -5.55 2.33 -0.83
C VAL A 32 -6.23 2.50 0.52
N ARG A 33 -7.11 1.56 0.87
CA ARG A 33 -7.69 1.47 2.21
C ARG A 33 -6.99 0.40 3.05
N VAL A 34 -6.60 0.73 4.27
CA VAL A 34 -6.10 -0.26 5.23
C VAL A 34 -7.24 -1.17 5.66
N ASN A 35 -7.11 -2.47 5.44
CA ASN A 35 -8.12 -3.47 5.82
C ASN A 35 -7.53 -4.77 6.40
N ASP A 36 -6.23 -4.81 6.64
CA ASP A 36 -5.54 -6.00 7.08
C ASP A 36 -4.32 -5.67 7.96
N ARG A 37 -3.79 -6.67 8.68
CA ARG A 37 -2.62 -6.54 9.56
C ARG A 37 -1.38 -7.17 8.94
N GLY A 38 -0.24 -6.56 9.23
CA GLY A 38 1.05 -6.88 8.63
C GLY A 38 1.75 -5.61 8.13
N PRO A 39 2.93 -5.71 7.52
CA PRO A 39 3.74 -6.92 7.37
C PRO A 39 4.42 -7.29 8.70
N PHE A 40 4.48 -8.57 9.06
CA PHE A 40 5.18 -9.04 10.28
C PHE A 40 6.66 -9.32 10.07
N ILE A 41 7.20 -8.93 8.92
CA ILE A 41 8.61 -9.09 8.54
C ILE A 41 9.32 -7.74 8.69
N ARG A 42 10.50 -7.74 9.31
CA ARG A 42 11.34 -6.53 9.46
C ARG A 42 11.67 -5.91 8.10
N GLY A 43 11.76 -4.59 8.07
CA GLY A 43 12.12 -3.83 6.85
C GLY A 43 10.97 -3.57 5.86
N ARG A 44 9.77 -4.13 6.06
CA ARG A 44 8.57 -3.80 5.27
C ARG A 44 7.60 -2.91 6.04
N VAL A 45 6.96 -1.98 5.35
CA VAL A 45 6.03 -0.99 5.96
C VAL A 45 4.57 -1.22 5.59
N LEU A 46 4.30 -1.78 4.41
CA LEU A 46 2.99 -2.04 3.85
C LEU A 46 3.05 -3.30 2.98
N ASP A 47 2.01 -4.13 3.03
CA ASP A 47 1.73 -5.09 1.96
C ASP A 47 0.55 -4.55 1.15
N LEU A 48 0.71 -4.48 -0.16
CA LEU A 48 -0.31 -3.98 -1.09
C LEU A 48 -1.06 -5.14 -1.73
N SER A 49 -2.35 -4.94 -2.00
CA SER A 49 -3.07 -5.87 -2.87
C SER A 49 -2.45 -5.92 -4.26
N ARG A 50 -2.70 -7.01 -5.01
CA ARG A 50 -2.20 -7.16 -6.38
C ARG A 50 -2.66 -5.99 -7.27
N ALA A 51 -3.92 -5.56 -7.15
CA ALA A 51 -4.43 -4.41 -7.89
C ALA A 51 -3.68 -3.10 -7.56
N ALA A 52 -3.36 -2.85 -6.28
CA ALA A 52 -2.59 -1.68 -5.89
C ALA A 52 -1.13 -1.75 -6.38
N ALA A 53 -0.50 -2.94 -6.29
CA ALA A 53 0.84 -3.19 -6.80
C ALA A 53 0.93 -3.01 -8.32
N GLN A 54 -0.11 -3.37 -9.07
CA GLN A 54 -0.22 -3.11 -10.51
C GLN A 54 -0.27 -1.61 -10.82
N ASN A 55 -1.09 -0.85 -10.07
CA ASN A 55 -1.25 0.60 -10.27
C ASN A 55 0.07 1.37 -10.12
N ILE A 56 0.92 0.97 -9.16
CA ILE A 56 2.24 1.59 -8.94
C ILE A 56 3.38 0.86 -9.66
N GLY A 57 3.08 -0.12 -10.51
CA GLY A 57 4.04 -0.78 -11.38
C GLY A 57 5.12 -1.60 -10.67
N MET A 58 4.78 -2.30 -9.58
CA MET A 58 5.75 -3.08 -8.79
C MET A 58 5.53 -4.60 -8.81
N VAL A 59 4.58 -5.11 -9.60
CA VAL A 59 4.29 -6.56 -9.62
C VAL A 59 5.50 -7.39 -10.00
N ARG A 60 6.23 -6.99 -11.05
CA ARG A 60 7.40 -7.73 -11.53
C ARG A 60 8.57 -7.70 -10.56
N SER A 61 8.76 -6.61 -9.81
CA SER A 61 9.84 -6.48 -8.84
C SER A 61 9.53 -7.18 -7.50
N GLY A 62 8.27 -7.50 -7.25
CA GLY A 62 7.79 -8.12 -6.01
C GLY A 62 7.78 -7.17 -4.80
N THR A 63 8.81 -6.34 -4.67
CA THR A 63 8.94 -5.28 -3.65
C THR A 63 9.33 -3.96 -4.30
N ALA A 64 9.10 -2.85 -3.59
CA ALA A 64 9.48 -1.50 -4.03
C ALA A 64 9.74 -0.60 -2.81
N LYS A 65 10.61 0.39 -2.98
CA LYS A 65 10.71 1.49 -2.01
C LYS A 65 9.49 2.39 -2.20
N VAL A 66 8.71 2.57 -1.14
CA VAL A 66 7.51 3.42 -1.15
C VAL A 66 7.59 4.49 -0.09
N CYS A 67 6.92 5.61 -0.33
CA CYS A 67 6.46 6.51 0.71
C CYS A 67 4.92 6.47 0.74
N TYR A 68 4.33 6.80 1.89
CA TYR A 68 2.88 6.94 1.99
C TYR A 68 2.49 8.07 2.94
N GLU A 69 1.31 8.62 2.71
CA GLU A 69 0.69 9.65 3.54
C GLU A 69 -0.77 9.28 3.83
N VAL A 70 -1.26 9.65 5.01
CA VAL A 70 -2.69 9.49 5.35
C VAL A 70 -3.48 10.54 4.59
N VAL A 71 -4.52 10.11 3.88
CA VAL A 71 -5.46 11.00 3.21
C VAL A 71 -6.54 11.40 4.20
N THR A 72 -6.55 12.65 4.62
CA THR A 72 -7.64 13.25 5.40
C THR A 72 -8.71 13.80 4.47
N ALA A 73 -9.97 13.77 4.91
CA ALA A 73 -10.99 14.59 4.27
C ALA A 73 -10.69 16.06 4.57
N SER A 74 -10.89 16.93 3.58
CA SER A 74 -10.92 18.38 3.78
C SER A 74 -12.16 18.79 4.57
#